data_AF-A0A934DR84-F1
#
_entry.id   AF-A0A934DR84-F1
#
_cell.length_a   1.000
_cell.length_b   1.000
_cell.length_c   1.000
_cell.angle_alpha   90.00
_cell.angle_beta   90.00
_cell.angle_gamma   90.00
#
_symmetry.space_group_name_H-M   'P 1'
#
loop_
_entity.id
_entity.type
_entity.pdbx_description
1 polymer ?
#
loop_
_entity_poly.entity_id
_entity_poly.type
_entity_poly.pdbx_seq_one_letter_code
_entity_poly.pdbx_strand_id
1 'polypeptide(L)'
;MAAKCRMLWRNLADEAVLTSPAYAAGFPPVMLQDHDPGMLCKASAVGADLVIEGSWSTPQTCTSLALLRHNLTVAGSITLTTDSGQTVSGKPWLPLYPFGRGPFGQGPIGGYPSARERREMMPMPLAIIYFPQALRFGDFTLTLSNPSNTSALELGRLFLGRHLEAQVNYSWGYGFGFTDPSTEIKLPTGAKRYQRAERLARGTLDFRFIDPAMAYGDFLRLFYVLGKSIPFIIDPEPEGPNSRRFWLRRYVRCLNDPPMPDFQYMHRASFKLSLEEAR
;
A
#
# COMPACT_ATOMS: atom_id res chain seq x y z
N MET A 1 5.90 -9.75 -21.26
CA MET A 1 7.01 -9.35 -20.36
C MET A 1 6.54 -9.60 -18.93
N ALA A 2 7.40 -10.02 -18.00
CA ALA A 2 6.96 -10.22 -16.61
C ALA A 2 6.78 -8.86 -15.93
N ALA A 3 5.64 -8.65 -15.26
CA ALA A 3 5.40 -7.43 -14.48
C ALA A 3 6.50 -7.27 -13.42
N LYS A 4 7.07 -6.07 -13.31
CA LYS A 4 8.14 -5.77 -12.36
C LYS A 4 7.58 -5.30 -11.03
N CYS A 5 8.10 -5.82 -9.92
CA CYS A 5 7.68 -5.39 -8.59
C CYS A 5 7.87 -3.86 -8.41
N ARG A 6 6.84 -3.19 -7.88
CA ARG A 6 6.88 -1.77 -7.50
C ARG A 6 6.76 -1.60 -5.98
N MET A 7 7.51 -0.65 -5.42
CA MET A 7 7.55 -0.34 -3.99
C MET A 7 7.37 1.17 -3.77
N LEU A 8 6.39 1.57 -2.96
CA LEU A 8 6.19 2.97 -2.55
C LEU A 8 6.77 3.13 -1.14
N TRP A 9 8.06 3.48 -1.07
CA TRP A 9 8.86 3.42 0.16
C TRP A 9 9.08 4.77 0.86
N ARG A 10 9.05 5.89 0.12
CA ARG A 10 9.04 7.24 0.69
C ARG A 10 7.68 7.85 0.46
N ASN A 11 6.95 8.09 1.55
CA ASN A 11 5.69 8.80 1.51
C ASN A 11 5.92 10.31 1.67
N LEU A 12 5.75 11.06 0.59
CA LEU A 12 5.84 12.52 0.62
C LEU A 12 4.58 13.15 1.22
N ALA A 13 3.47 12.41 1.35
CA ALA A 13 2.29 12.91 2.08
C ALA A 13 2.57 13.12 3.58
N ASP A 14 3.50 12.38 4.19
CA ASP A 14 3.91 12.60 5.58
C ASP A 14 4.76 13.88 5.75
N GLU A 15 5.37 14.36 4.65
CA GLU A 15 6.15 15.61 4.59
C GLU A 15 5.31 16.83 4.14
N ALA A 16 4.03 16.62 3.78
CA ALA A 16 3.11 17.66 3.31
C ALA A 16 2.39 18.35 4.48
N VAL A 17 1.94 19.59 4.27
CA VAL A 17 0.91 20.20 5.11
C VAL A 17 -0.45 19.79 4.56
N LEU A 18 -1.21 18.98 5.30
CA LEU A 18 -2.53 18.50 4.89
C LEU A 18 -3.66 19.31 5.52
N THR A 19 -4.60 19.76 4.69
CA THR A 19 -5.82 20.48 5.07
C THR A 19 -7.04 19.85 4.41
N SER A 20 -8.24 20.22 4.85
CA SER A 20 -9.50 19.81 4.23
C SER A 20 -10.54 20.88 4.52
N PRO A 21 -11.31 21.33 3.51
CA PRO A 21 -12.36 22.32 3.72
C PRO A 21 -13.56 21.75 4.50
N ALA A 22 -13.73 20.43 4.54
CA ALA A 22 -14.91 19.79 5.15
C ALA A 22 -14.63 18.37 5.67
N TYR A 23 -14.23 18.26 6.93
CA TYR A 23 -14.02 16.98 7.62
C TYR A 23 -14.88 16.87 8.89
N ALA A 24 -15.10 15.66 9.40
CA ALA A 24 -15.85 15.43 10.64
C ALA A 24 -15.00 15.76 11.88
N ALA A 25 -15.61 16.40 12.88
CA ALA A 25 -14.93 16.74 14.13
C ALA A 25 -14.30 15.49 14.79
N GLY A 26 -13.04 15.61 15.20
CA GLY A 26 -12.25 14.49 15.74
C GLY A 26 -11.53 13.62 14.70
N PHE A 27 -11.75 13.83 13.39
CA PHE A 27 -11.12 13.07 12.30
C PHE A 27 -10.36 13.99 11.31
N PRO A 28 -9.37 14.79 11.77
CA PRO A 28 -8.67 15.78 10.96
C PRO A 28 -7.71 15.16 9.91
N PRO A 29 -7.38 15.87 8.82
CA PRO A 29 -6.49 15.38 7.75
C PRO A 29 -5.10 14.93 8.19
N VAL A 30 -4.56 15.50 9.29
CA VAL A 30 -3.27 15.07 9.87
C VAL A 30 -3.24 13.59 10.26
N MET A 31 -4.40 12.97 10.55
CA MET A 31 -4.50 11.53 10.80
C MET A 31 -4.07 10.68 9.60
N LEU A 32 -4.10 11.23 8.37
CA LEU A 32 -3.67 10.55 7.15
C LEU A 32 -2.15 10.35 7.04
N GLN A 33 -1.38 10.97 7.95
CA GLN A 33 0.07 10.89 8.06
C GLN A 33 0.52 9.93 9.18
N ASP A 34 -0.42 9.45 10.01
CA ASP A 34 -0.11 8.50 11.09
C ASP A 34 0.32 7.15 10.51
N HIS A 35 1.12 6.42 11.28
CA HIS A 35 1.57 5.08 10.90
C HIS A 35 0.53 4.01 11.17
N ASP A 36 -0.34 4.22 12.16
CA ASP A 36 -1.51 3.40 12.47
C ASP A 36 -2.67 3.74 11.50
N PRO A 37 -2.94 2.92 10.47
CA PRO A 37 -4.17 2.99 9.67
C PRO A 37 -5.47 2.93 10.48
N GLY A 38 -5.40 2.61 11.78
CA GLY A 38 -6.42 2.82 12.81
C GLY A 38 -6.93 4.26 12.89
N MET A 39 -6.05 5.23 12.68
CA MET A 39 -6.40 6.65 12.53
C MET A 39 -7.15 6.88 11.21
N LEU A 40 -8.13 7.79 11.20
CA LEU A 40 -9.02 8.02 10.06
C LEU A 40 -9.26 9.52 9.86
N CYS A 41 -9.19 10.00 8.62
CA CYS A 41 -9.88 11.22 8.23
C CYS A 41 -11.27 10.86 7.68
N LYS A 42 -12.28 11.67 8.00
CA LYS A 42 -13.67 11.44 7.59
C LYS A 42 -14.30 12.68 6.99
N ALA A 43 -15.13 12.50 5.96
CA ALA A 43 -15.97 13.56 5.41
C ALA A 43 -16.94 14.10 6.46
N SER A 44 -17.27 15.39 6.36
CA SER A 44 -18.15 16.09 7.30
C SER A 44 -19.57 15.51 7.40
N ALA A 45 -20.08 14.85 6.35
CA ALA A 45 -21.42 14.27 6.29
C ALA A 45 -21.49 13.01 5.40
N VAL A 46 -22.58 12.26 5.52
CA VAL A 46 -22.91 11.16 4.60
C VAL A 46 -23.22 11.73 3.21
N GLY A 47 -22.64 11.14 2.16
CA GLY A 47 -22.83 11.60 0.78
C GLY A 47 -22.02 12.85 0.39
N ALA A 48 -21.27 13.45 1.31
CA ALA A 48 -20.29 14.49 0.99
C ALA A 48 -18.98 13.86 0.48
N ASP A 49 -18.35 14.52 -0.49
CA ASP A 49 -17.00 14.17 -0.97
C ASP A 49 -15.96 14.46 0.13
N LEU A 50 -14.93 13.61 0.23
CA LEU A 50 -13.77 13.88 1.08
C LEU A 50 -12.68 14.54 0.23
N VAL A 51 -12.50 15.85 0.43
CA VAL A 51 -11.46 16.65 -0.23
C VAL A 51 -10.30 16.85 0.74
N ILE A 52 -9.10 16.44 0.33
CA ILE A 52 -7.84 16.65 1.06
C ILE A 52 -6.95 17.54 0.20
N GLU A 53 -6.56 18.68 0.73
CA GLU A 53 -5.62 19.62 0.10
C GLU A 53 -4.25 19.43 0.75
N GLY A 54 -3.19 19.41 -0.05
CA GLY A 54 -1.84 19.20 0.43
C GLY A 54 -0.82 20.09 -0.27
N SER A 55 0.13 20.62 0.49
CA SER A 55 1.20 21.49 -0.02
C SER A 55 2.57 21.12 0.53
N TRP A 56 3.61 21.40 -0.25
CA TRP A 56 5.01 21.32 0.17
C TRP A 56 5.72 22.66 0.01
N SER A 57 6.71 22.94 0.86
CA SER A 57 7.57 24.12 0.71
C SER A 57 8.43 24.10 -0.58
N THR A 58 8.57 22.93 -1.22
CA THR A 58 9.33 22.74 -2.45
C THR A 58 8.62 21.73 -3.37
N PRO A 59 8.45 22.02 -4.68
CA PRO A 59 7.74 21.13 -5.60
C PRO A 59 8.37 19.74 -5.74
N GLN A 60 7.61 18.73 -5.35
CA GLN A 60 8.00 17.32 -5.32
C GLN A 60 7.67 16.61 -6.62
N THR A 61 8.41 15.54 -6.92
CA THR A 61 8.10 14.64 -8.05
C THR A 61 7.40 13.39 -7.53
N CYS A 62 6.20 13.12 -8.02
CA CYS A 62 5.40 11.94 -7.69
C CYS A 62 5.15 11.06 -8.92
N THR A 63 5.09 9.74 -8.72
CA THR A 63 4.78 8.75 -9.77
C THR A 63 3.65 7.80 -9.38
N SER A 64 3.12 7.92 -8.16
CA SER A 64 2.03 7.08 -7.65
C SER A 64 1.32 7.69 -6.45
N LEU A 65 0.03 7.42 -6.37
CA LEU A 65 -0.87 7.68 -5.26
C LEU A 65 -1.41 6.34 -4.75
N ALA A 66 -1.54 6.17 -3.44
CA ALA A 66 -2.21 5.03 -2.83
C ALA A 66 -3.02 5.45 -1.59
N LEU A 67 -4.12 4.74 -1.36
CA LEU A 67 -5.07 4.99 -0.28
C LEU A 67 -5.25 3.73 0.54
N LEU A 68 -5.03 3.83 1.84
CA LEU A 68 -5.17 2.72 2.79
C LEU A 68 -6.43 2.91 3.62
N ARG A 69 -7.16 1.82 3.84
CA ARG A 69 -8.36 1.75 4.68
C ARG A 69 -9.41 2.79 4.31
N HIS A 70 -9.81 2.78 3.03
CA HIS A 70 -10.92 3.59 2.54
C HIS A 70 -12.26 2.83 2.57
N ASN A 71 -13.38 3.51 2.82
CA ASN A 71 -14.72 2.90 2.72
C ASN A 71 -15.42 3.11 1.36
N LEU A 72 -14.71 3.66 0.36
CA LEU A 72 -15.20 3.81 -1.01
C LEU A 72 -15.78 2.48 -1.55
N THR A 73 -16.88 2.55 -2.30
CA THR A 73 -17.50 1.40 -2.98
C THR A 73 -16.97 1.29 -4.42
N VAL A 74 -17.44 0.29 -5.17
CA VAL A 74 -17.09 0.08 -6.59
C VAL A 74 -17.53 1.22 -7.52
N ALA A 75 -18.45 2.09 -7.07
CA ALA A 75 -18.92 3.27 -7.80
C ALA A 75 -18.26 4.58 -7.35
N GLY A 76 -17.37 4.52 -6.35
CA GLY A 76 -16.57 5.67 -5.95
C GLY A 76 -15.47 6.00 -6.97
N SER A 77 -15.00 7.24 -6.94
CA SER A 77 -13.86 7.75 -7.70
C SER A 77 -12.78 8.30 -6.77
N ILE A 78 -11.54 8.23 -7.25
CA ILE A 78 -10.38 8.88 -6.65
C ILE A 78 -9.83 9.81 -7.71
N THR A 79 -9.69 11.09 -7.41
CA THR A 79 -9.16 12.10 -8.34
C THR A 79 -8.14 12.97 -7.63
N LEU A 80 -6.93 13.04 -8.17
CA LEU A 80 -5.87 13.93 -7.74
C LEU A 80 -5.71 15.03 -8.79
N THR A 81 -5.87 16.28 -8.41
CA THR A 81 -5.59 17.46 -9.23
C THR A 81 -4.39 18.19 -8.66
N THR A 82 -3.50 18.68 -9.53
CA THR A 82 -2.28 19.42 -9.15
C THR A 82 -2.47 20.92 -9.36
N ASP A 83 -1.61 21.74 -8.74
CA ASP A 83 -1.42 23.17 -9.02
C ASP A 83 -1.39 23.52 -10.53
N SER A 84 -0.74 22.68 -11.35
CA SER A 84 -0.63 22.82 -12.80
C SER A 84 -1.90 22.43 -13.58
N GLY A 85 -3.00 22.10 -12.90
CA GLY A 85 -4.27 21.64 -13.48
C GLY A 85 -4.24 20.19 -14.00
N GLN A 86 -3.10 19.50 -13.92
CA GLN A 86 -3.02 18.10 -14.32
C GLN A 86 -3.83 17.23 -13.35
N THR A 87 -4.65 16.35 -13.90
CA THR A 87 -5.57 15.50 -13.15
C THR A 87 -5.27 14.02 -13.39
N VAL A 88 -5.14 13.25 -12.32
CA VAL A 88 -5.00 11.79 -12.34
C VAL A 88 -6.19 11.19 -11.60
N SER A 89 -6.98 10.36 -12.28
CA SER A 89 -8.11 9.65 -11.67
C SER A 89 -7.90 8.14 -11.68
N GLY A 90 -8.46 7.46 -10.68
CA GLY A 90 -8.43 6.00 -10.56
C GLY A 90 -9.65 5.44 -9.86
N LYS A 91 -9.79 4.11 -9.92
CA LYS A 91 -10.87 3.37 -9.27
C LYS A 91 -10.40 2.84 -7.90
N PRO A 92 -11.23 2.94 -6.84
CA PRO A 92 -10.91 2.41 -5.51
C PRO A 92 -10.82 0.88 -5.48
N TRP A 93 -11.55 0.19 -6.36
CA TRP A 93 -11.52 -1.27 -6.46
C TRP A 93 -11.07 -1.70 -7.84
N LEU A 94 -10.09 -2.59 -7.88
CA LEU A 94 -9.85 -3.42 -9.06
C LEU A 94 -11.01 -4.43 -9.19
N PRO A 95 -11.40 -4.80 -10.43
CA PRO A 95 -12.37 -5.86 -10.62
C PRO A 95 -11.78 -7.18 -10.10
N LEU A 96 -12.52 -7.80 -9.16
CA LEU A 96 -12.19 -9.09 -8.57
C LEU A 96 -13.15 -10.16 -9.05
N TYR A 97 -12.61 -11.35 -9.13
CA TYR A 97 -13.08 -12.32 -10.06
C TYR A 97 -13.29 -13.67 -9.34
N PRO A 98 -14.53 -14.16 -9.21
CA PRO A 98 -14.82 -15.44 -8.57
C PRO A 98 -14.43 -16.61 -9.49
N PHE A 99 -14.32 -17.80 -8.91
CA PHE A 99 -13.93 -19.01 -9.64
C PHE A 99 -14.96 -19.38 -10.73
N GLY A 100 -14.50 -19.53 -11.99
CA GLY A 100 -15.27 -20.17 -13.06
C GLY A 100 -16.07 -19.30 -14.06
N ARG A 101 -15.84 -17.98 -14.17
CA ARG A 101 -16.59 -17.09 -15.11
C ARG A 101 -15.71 -16.27 -16.09
N GLY A 102 -14.75 -16.90 -16.78
CA GLY A 102 -14.12 -16.28 -17.95
C GLY A 102 -13.02 -17.14 -18.61
N PRO A 103 -12.24 -16.57 -19.56
CA PRO A 103 -11.39 -17.34 -20.47
C PRO A 103 -10.37 -18.26 -19.78
N PHE A 104 -10.33 -19.51 -20.27
CA PHE A 104 -9.50 -20.58 -19.75
C PHE A 104 -8.01 -20.21 -19.77
N GLY A 105 -7.27 -20.60 -18.72
CA GLY A 105 -5.85 -20.28 -18.57
C GLY A 105 -5.54 -18.89 -18.00
N GLN A 106 -6.50 -17.95 -18.00
CA GLN A 106 -6.44 -16.81 -17.09
C GLN A 106 -7.07 -17.22 -15.75
N GLY A 107 -6.31 -17.05 -14.66
CA GLY A 107 -6.84 -17.22 -13.30
C GLY A 107 -8.09 -16.35 -13.09
N PRO A 108 -8.94 -16.70 -12.11
CA PRO A 108 -10.40 -16.55 -12.16
C PRO A 108 -10.88 -15.20 -12.68
N ILE A 109 -12.02 -15.20 -13.38
CA ILE A 109 -12.78 -14.09 -14.01
C ILE A 109 -14.27 -14.37 -13.66
N GLY A 110 -15.24 -13.45 -13.48
CA GLY A 110 -15.29 -11.98 -13.63
C GLY A 110 -16.27 -11.29 -12.62
N GLY A 111 -16.03 -10.02 -12.21
CA GLY A 111 -16.82 -9.30 -11.19
C GLY A 111 -16.12 -8.12 -10.45
N TYR A 112 -16.61 -7.79 -9.25
CA TYR A 112 -15.98 -6.97 -8.18
C TYR A 112 -16.16 -7.73 -6.84
N PRO A 113 -15.39 -7.46 -5.76
CA PRO A 113 -15.58 -8.22 -4.52
C PRO A 113 -16.99 -7.98 -3.96
N SER A 114 -17.69 -9.05 -3.61
CA SER A 114 -19.02 -9.01 -3.03
C SER A 114 -19.03 -8.31 -1.67
N ALA A 115 -20.19 -7.84 -1.21
CA ALA A 115 -20.32 -7.21 0.10
C ALA A 115 -19.96 -8.15 1.28
N ARG A 116 -19.92 -9.47 1.05
CA ARG A 116 -19.43 -10.45 2.02
C ARG A 116 -17.91 -10.52 2.00
N GLU A 117 -17.33 -10.75 0.83
CA GLU A 117 -15.88 -10.76 0.62
C GLU A 117 -15.21 -9.47 1.12
N ARG A 118 -15.79 -8.30 0.83
CA ARG A 118 -15.30 -7.01 1.34
C ARG A 118 -15.27 -6.90 2.86
N ARG A 119 -16.10 -7.66 3.59
CA ARG A 119 -16.12 -7.70 5.07
C ARG A 119 -15.19 -8.77 5.63
N GLU A 120 -15.09 -9.92 4.96
CA GLU A 120 -14.21 -11.03 5.37
C GLU A 120 -12.73 -10.80 5.02
N MET A 121 -12.42 -9.86 4.11
CA MET A 121 -11.05 -9.55 3.66
C MET A 121 -10.41 -8.32 4.34
N MET A 122 -11.06 -7.69 5.32
CA MET A 122 -10.47 -6.55 6.05
C MET A 122 -9.48 -7.06 7.10
N PRO A 123 -8.21 -6.63 7.01
CA PRO A 123 -7.87 -5.46 7.82
C PRO A 123 -8.11 -4.14 7.08
N MET A 124 -7.63 -4.01 5.84
CA MET A 124 -7.52 -2.71 5.17
C MET A 124 -7.66 -2.80 3.64
N PRO A 125 -8.69 -2.21 3.03
CA PRO A 125 -8.74 -2.01 1.58
C PRO A 125 -7.63 -1.04 1.12
N LEU A 126 -7.00 -1.37 -0.01
CA LEU A 126 -5.84 -0.67 -0.56
C LEU A 126 -6.05 -0.35 -2.04
N ALA A 127 -6.20 0.93 -2.38
CA ALA A 127 -6.17 1.41 -3.76
C ALA A 127 -4.75 1.92 -4.11
N ILE A 128 -4.27 1.63 -5.32
CA ILE A 128 -2.99 2.16 -5.84
C ILE A 128 -3.21 2.62 -7.28
N ILE A 129 -2.82 3.86 -7.55
CA ILE A 129 -2.90 4.54 -8.84
C ILE A 129 -1.47 4.92 -9.24
N TYR A 130 -0.95 4.27 -10.28
CA TYR A 130 0.32 4.67 -10.90
C TYR A 130 0.05 5.78 -11.90
N PHE A 131 0.90 6.81 -11.92
CA PHE A 131 0.75 7.92 -12.85
C PHE A 131 1.32 7.49 -14.22
N PRO A 132 0.72 7.91 -15.35
CA PRO A 132 1.20 7.55 -16.68
C PRO A 132 2.58 8.16 -17.00
N GLN A 133 2.92 9.26 -16.32
CA GLN A 133 4.22 9.92 -16.35
C GLN A 133 4.52 10.49 -14.95
N ALA A 134 5.79 10.79 -14.67
CA ALA A 134 6.16 11.48 -13.44
C ALA A 134 5.62 12.92 -13.46
N LEU A 135 4.90 13.31 -12.41
CA LEU A 135 4.35 14.65 -12.25
C LEU A 135 5.16 15.42 -11.21
N ARG A 136 5.38 16.72 -11.43
CA ARG A 136 6.07 17.59 -10.46
C ARG A 136 5.18 18.77 -10.12
N PHE A 137 4.84 18.91 -8.84
CA PHE A 137 3.89 19.90 -8.32
C PHE A 137 4.23 20.27 -6.87
N GLY A 138 3.86 21.48 -6.45
CA GLY A 138 3.96 21.98 -5.08
C GLY A 138 2.69 21.75 -4.27
N ASP A 139 1.53 22.00 -4.90
CA ASP A 139 0.22 21.85 -4.27
C ASP A 139 -0.65 20.80 -5.00
N PHE A 140 -1.54 20.15 -4.25
CA PHE A 140 -2.50 19.19 -4.79
C PHE A 140 -3.83 19.18 -4.04
N THR A 141 -4.87 18.75 -4.75
CA THR A 141 -6.20 18.47 -4.22
C THR A 141 -6.57 17.03 -4.55
N LEU A 142 -6.75 16.20 -3.52
CA LEU A 142 -7.25 14.84 -3.61
C LEU A 142 -8.74 14.83 -3.27
N THR A 143 -9.59 14.56 -4.25
CA THR A 143 -11.03 14.40 -4.08
C THR A 143 -11.41 12.92 -4.14
N LEU A 144 -12.05 12.44 -3.07
CA LEU A 144 -12.71 11.14 -3.02
C LEU A 144 -14.22 11.37 -3.10
N SER A 145 -14.85 10.87 -4.16
CA SER A 145 -16.31 10.96 -4.32
C SER A 145 -16.93 9.58 -4.34
N ASN A 146 -18.11 9.43 -3.75
CA ASN A 146 -18.89 8.19 -3.85
C ASN A 146 -20.38 8.42 -3.53
N PRO A 147 -21.21 8.71 -4.55
CA PRO A 147 -22.64 8.96 -4.36
C PRO A 147 -23.44 7.73 -3.90
N SER A 148 -22.83 6.53 -3.90
CA SER A 148 -23.47 5.28 -3.47
C SER A 148 -23.14 4.86 -2.04
N ASN A 149 -22.33 5.64 -1.29
CA ASN A 149 -22.01 5.30 0.09
C ASN A 149 -23.16 5.68 1.03
N THR A 150 -23.57 4.76 1.89
CA THR A 150 -24.55 5.01 2.98
C THR A 150 -23.89 5.46 4.28
N SER A 151 -22.56 5.60 4.30
CA SER A 151 -21.76 6.13 5.41
C SER A 151 -20.96 7.36 4.95
N ALA A 152 -20.52 8.20 5.90
CA ALA A 152 -19.57 9.27 5.61
C ALA A 152 -18.29 8.67 5.03
N LEU A 153 -17.63 9.35 4.08
CA LEU A 153 -16.40 8.81 3.49
C LEU A 153 -15.27 8.80 4.51
N GLU A 154 -14.51 7.71 4.55
CA GLU A 154 -13.41 7.50 5.48
C GLU A 154 -12.15 7.08 4.70
N LEU A 155 -11.00 7.58 5.12
CA LEU A 155 -9.67 7.22 4.63
C LEU A 155 -8.72 7.09 5.83
N GLY A 156 -7.93 6.01 5.89
CA GLY A 156 -6.96 5.80 6.98
C GLY A 156 -5.62 6.48 6.74
N ARG A 157 -4.89 6.04 5.71
CA ARG A 157 -3.57 6.61 5.39
C ARG A 157 -3.46 6.99 3.92
N LEU A 158 -2.84 8.15 3.67
CA LEU A 158 -2.54 8.67 2.34
C LEU A 158 -1.08 8.37 1.99
N PHE A 159 -0.84 7.70 0.88
CA PHE A 159 0.49 7.52 0.30
C PHE A 159 0.60 8.31 -1.01
N LEU A 160 1.51 9.28 -1.08
CA LEU A 160 1.80 10.02 -2.31
C LEU A 160 3.31 10.17 -2.45
N GLY A 161 3.87 9.81 -3.61
CA GLY A 161 5.32 9.89 -3.80
C GLY A 161 5.84 9.13 -5.01
N ARG A 162 7.11 8.74 -4.95
CA ARG A 162 7.79 7.97 -5.99
C ARG A 162 7.76 6.49 -5.68
N HIS A 163 7.21 5.69 -6.59
CA HIS A 163 7.48 4.25 -6.58
C HIS A 163 8.89 3.95 -7.13
N LEU A 164 9.56 2.98 -6.53
CA LEU A 164 10.70 2.29 -7.13
C LEU A 164 10.17 1.09 -7.93
N GLU A 165 10.66 0.89 -9.15
CA GLU A 165 10.39 -0.30 -9.95
C GLU A 165 11.67 -1.14 -10.06
N ALA A 166 11.61 -2.42 -9.69
CA ALA A 166 12.76 -3.32 -9.78
C ALA A 166 13.05 -3.70 -11.25
N GLN A 167 14.27 -3.49 -11.75
CA GLN A 167 14.63 -3.85 -13.13
C GLN A 167 14.42 -5.34 -13.44
N VAL A 168 14.75 -6.22 -12.49
CA VAL A 168 14.53 -7.67 -12.55
C VAL A 168 13.57 -8.02 -11.41
N ASN A 169 12.55 -8.83 -11.70
CA ASN A 169 11.58 -9.22 -10.68
C ASN A 169 12.18 -10.22 -9.67
N TYR A 170 11.54 -10.40 -8.52
CA TYR A 170 11.96 -11.39 -7.52
C TYR A 170 11.98 -12.80 -8.12
N SER A 171 12.85 -13.64 -7.55
CA SER A 171 13.03 -15.02 -7.99
C SER A 171 11.80 -15.90 -7.69
N TRP A 172 11.62 -16.93 -8.53
CA TRP A 172 10.56 -17.90 -8.38
C TRP A 172 10.69 -18.65 -7.05
N GLY A 173 9.59 -18.75 -6.28
CA GLY A 173 9.59 -19.24 -4.90
C GLY A 173 9.33 -18.15 -3.84
N TYR A 174 9.01 -16.92 -4.24
CA TYR A 174 8.48 -15.90 -3.31
C TYR A 174 7.23 -16.42 -2.58
N GLY A 175 7.10 -16.07 -1.30
CA GLY A 175 6.04 -16.61 -0.44
C GLY A 175 5.42 -15.53 0.45
N PHE A 176 4.10 -15.41 0.38
CA PHE A 176 3.28 -14.75 1.41
C PHE A 176 2.53 -15.85 2.17
N GLY A 177 2.66 -15.86 3.50
CA GLY A 177 1.99 -16.81 4.38
C GLY A 177 1.52 -16.13 5.66
N PHE A 178 0.87 -16.87 6.54
CA PHE A 178 0.44 -16.39 7.85
C PHE A 178 1.31 -16.99 8.94
N THR A 179 1.96 -16.14 9.74
CA THR A 179 2.61 -16.56 10.99
C THR A 179 1.63 -16.38 12.14
N ASP A 180 1.56 -17.35 13.04
CA ASP A 180 0.85 -17.20 14.31
C ASP A 180 1.90 -16.91 15.41
N PRO A 181 1.97 -15.68 15.94
CA PRO A 181 2.92 -15.33 17.00
C PRO A 181 2.44 -15.72 18.40
N SER A 182 1.36 -16.50 18.53
CA SER A 182 0.86 -16.98 19.83
C SER A 182 1.92 -17.77 20.60
N THR A 183 2.15 -17.40 21.86
CA THR A 183 3.16 -18.03 22.71
C THR A 183 2.54 -19.07 23.66
N GLU A 184 3.26 -20.16 23.90
CA GLU A 184 2.89 -21.13 24.93
C GLU A 184 3.50 -20.71 26.28
N ILE A 185 2.64 -20.45 27.26
CA ILE A 185 3.03 -20.15 28.64
C ILE A 185 2.72 -21.37 29.50
N LYS A 186 3.73 -21.85 30.24
CA LYS A 186 3.54 -22.89 31.25
C LYS A 186 3.18 -22.25 32.59
N LEU A 187 2.03 -22.62 33.15
CA LEU A 187 1.57 -22.13 34.45
C LEU A 187 2.31 -22.85 35.59
N PRO A 188 2.38 -22.24 36.80
CA PRO A 188 2.98 -22.89 37.99
C PRO A 188 2.34 -24.24 38.35
N THR A 189 1.08 -24.45 37.97
CA THR A 189 0.34 -25.72 38.13
C THR A 189 0.73 -26.81 37.13
N GLY A 190 1.72 -26.56 36.25
CA GLY A 190 2.14 -27.45 35.17
C GLY A 190 1.26 -27.41 33.92
N ALA A 191 0.06 -26.81 34.00
CA ALA A 191 -0.84 -26.64 32.87
C ALA A 191 -0.27 -25.69 31.80
N LYS A 192 -0.54 -25.99 30.52
CA LYS A 192 -0.18 -25.14 29.38
C LYS A 192 -1.30 -24.15 29.09
N ARG A 193 -0.97 -22.89 28.84
CA ARG A 193 -1.89 -21.84 28.37
C ARG A 193 -1.29 -21.14 27.16
N TYR A 194 -2.04 -21.03 26.08
CA TYR A 194 -1.63 -20.25 24.91
C TYR A 194 -2.04 -18.79 25.10
N GLN A 195 -1.06 -17.88 25.11
CA GLN A 195 -1.33 -16.46 24.93
C GLN A 195 -1.56 -16.23 23.44
N ARG A 196 -2.84 -16.21 23.05
CA ARG A 196 -3.23 -15.96 21.66
C ARG A 196 -2.79 -14.57 21.23
N ALA A 197 -2.02 -14.51 20.17
CA ALA A 197 -1.75 -13.30 19.41
C ALA A 197 -2.47 -13.40 18.06
N GLU A 198 -2.63 -12.28 17.36
CA GLU A 198 -3.28 -12.27 16.06
C GLU A 198 -2.33 -12.78 14.97
N ARG A 199 -2.86 -13.53 13.99
CA ARG A 199 -2.06 -14.07 12.88
C ARG A 199 -1.64 -12.92 11.97
N LEU A 200 -0.34 -12.81 11.70
CA LEU A 200 0.25 -11.76 10.86
C LEU A 200 0.59 -12.32 9.48
N ALA A 201 0.26 -11.58 8.42
CA ALA A 201 0.76 -11.93 7.09
C ALA A 201 2.27 -11.60 7.01
N ARG A 202 3.07 -12.59 6.61
CA ARG A 202 4.53 -12.50 6.48
C ARG A 202 4.93 -12.87 5.06
N GLY A 203 5.74 -12.00 4.45
CA GLY A 203 6.26 -12.15 3.09
C GLY A 203 7.76 -12.42 3.07
N THR A 204 8.23 -13.07 2.01
CA THR A 204 9.65 -13.13 1.67
C THR A 204 9.84 -13.00 0.17
N LEU A 205 10.61 -11.98 -0.23
CA LEU A 205 10.94 -11.69 -1.62
C LEU A 205 12.46 -11.73 -1.79
N ASP A 206 12.95 -12.67 -2.60
CA ASP A 206 14.37 -12.83 -2.92
C ASP A 206 14.64 -12.23 -4.31
N PHE A 207 15.25 -11.06 -4.38
CA PHE A 207 15.64 -10.41 -5.63
C PHE A 207 17.02 -10.89 -6.07
N ARG A 208 17.18 -11.17 -7.37
CA ARG A 208 18.44 -11.65 -7.98
C ARG A 208 18.71 -10.87 -9.26
N PHE A 209 20.00 -10.71 -9.60
CA PHE A 209 20.48 -10.01 -10.80
C PHE A 209 20.05 -8.53 -10.89
N ILE A 210 20.09 -7.82 -9.77
CA ILE A 210 19.90 -6.37 -9.71
C ILE A 210 21.14 -5.68 -10.28
N ASP A 211 20.96 -4.82 -11.27
CA ASP A 211 22.01 -3.94 -11.80
C ASP A 211 22.73 -3.17 -10.67
N PRO A 212 24.08 -3.22 -10.59
CA PRO A 212 24.84 -2.50 -9.58
C PRO A 212 24.45 -1.03 -9.44
N ALA A 213 24.15 -0.30 -10.53
CA ALA A 213 23.77 1.10 -10.44
C ALA A 213 22.45 1.29 -9.67
N MET A 214 21.47 0.39 -9.83
CA MET A 214 20.23 0.38 -9.05
C MET A 214 20.45 -0.08 -7.59
N ALA A 215 21.39 -0.99 -7.35
CA ALA A 215 21.76 -1.44 -6.01
C ALA A 215 22.39 -0.31 -5.17
N TYR A 216 23.42 0.36 -5.71
CA TYR A 216 24.10 1.48 -5.06
C TYR A 216 23.23 2.76 -4.99
N GLY A 217 22.29 2.94 -5.91
CA GLY A 217 21.40 4.09 -5.97
C GLY A 217 20.14 3.95 -5.12
N ASP A 218 19.08 3.39 -5.71
CA ASP A 218 17.74 3.47 -5.13
C ASP A 218 17.48 2.42 -4.05
N PHE A 219 18.05 1.21 -4.14
CA PHE A 219 17.88 0.20 -3.08
C PHE A 219 18.63 0.56 -1.79
N LEU A 220 19.85 1.10 -1.89
CA LEU A 220 20.58 1.57 -0.71
C LEU A 220 19.83 2.71 -0.01
N ARG A 221 19.23 3.65 -0.78
CA ARG A 221 18.35 4.70 -0.23
C ARG A 221 17.09 4.13 0.43
N LEU A 222 16.45 3.15 -0.21
CA LEU A 222 15.28 2.46 0.34
C LEU A 222 15.62 1.78 1.68
N PHE A 223 16.74 1.06 1.78
CA PHE A 223 17.15 0.42 3.03
C PHE A 223 17.51 1.44 4.13
N TYR A 224 18.18 2.53 3.77
CA TYR A 224 18.52 3.61 4.69
C TYR A 224 17.29 4.31 5.28
N VAL A 225 16.24 4.52 4.48
CA VAL A 225 15.02 5.22 4.93
C VAL A 225 14.02 4.29 5.62
N LEU A 226 13.85 3.05 5.19
CA LEU A 226 12.83 2.17 5.79
C LEU A 226 13.21 1.67 7.20
N GLY A 227 14.46 1.23 7.38
CA GLY A 227 14.86 0.48 8.57
C GLY A 227 13.90 -0.69 8.86
N LYS A 228 13.50 -0.85 10.12
CA LYS A 228 12.38 -1.72 10.56
C LYS A 228 11.06 -0.95 10.81
N SER A 229 11.16 0.34 11.11
CA SER A 229 10.08 1.11 11.75
C SER A 229 9.14 1.81 10.77
N ILE A 230 9.60 2.08 9.54
CA ILE A 230 8.80 2.80 8.55
C ILE A 230 8.11 1.78 7.62
N PRO A 231 6.77 1.72 7.65
CA PRO A 231 6.01 0.84 6.78
C PRO A 231 5.85 1.46 5.39
N PHE A 232 5.69 0.61 4.39
CA PHE A 232 5.65 0.96 2.98
C PHE A 232 4.68 0.06 2.22
N ILE A 233 4.35 0.43 0.98
CA ILE A 233 3.50 -0.40 0.12
C ILE A 233 4.36 -1.18 -0.86
N ILE A 234 4.03 -2.46 -1.03
CA ILE A 234 4.58 -3.31 -2.07
C ILE A 234 3.47 -3.83 -3.01
N ASP A 235 3.73 -3.75 -4.31
CA ASP A 235 2.92 -4.32 -5.38
C ASP A 235 3.81 -5.29 -6.17
N PRO A 236 3.77 -6.60 -5.87
CA PRO A 236 4.64 -7.60 -6.49
C PRO A 236 4.44 -7.78 -8.00
N GLU A 237 3.21 -7.58 -8.50
CA GLU A 237 2.84 -7.87 -9.89
C GLU A 237 1.92 -6.75 -10.45
N PRO A 238 2.39 -5.49 -10.53
CA PRO A 238 1.55 -4.30 -10.76
C PRO A 238 0.88 -4.23 -12.15
N GLU A 239 1.37 -5.04 -13.09
CA GLU A 239 0.85 -5.22 -14.46
C GLU A 239 0.24 -6.61 -14.68
N GLY A 240 0.16 -7.42 -13.62
CA GLY A 240 -0.46 -8.74 -13.66
C GLY A 240 -1.98 -8.70 -13.71
N PRO A 241 -2.65 -9.87 -13.71
CA PRO A 241 -4.11 -9.94 -13.60
C PRO A 241 -4.63 -9.21 -12.36
N ASN A 242 -5.78 -8.52 -12.50
CA ASN A 242 -6.36 -7.72 -11.41
C ASN A 242 -6.63 -8.53 -10.13
N SER A 243 -6.93 -9.82 -10.26
CA SER A 243 -7.03 -10.76 -9.13
C SER A 243 -5.71 -10.89 -8.36
N ARG A 244 -4.58 -11.11 -9.05
CA ARG A 244 -3.26 -11.18 -8.40
C ARG A 244 -2.86 -9.85 -7.80
N ARG A 245 -3.05 -8.74 -8.52
CA ARG A 245 -2.78 -7.37 -8.02
C ARG A 245 -3.51 -7.12 -6.70
N PHE A 246 -4.81 -7.38 -6.66
CA PHE A 246 -5.60 -7.25 -5.44
C PHE A 246 -5.04 -8.11 -4.29
N TRP A 247 -4.72 -9.38 -4.55
CA TRP A 247 -4.29 -10.32 -3.52
C TRP A 247 -2.86 -10.16 -3.04
N LEU A 248 -1.95 -9.59 -3.85
CA LEU A 248 -0.52 -9.48 -3.56
C LEU A 248 -0.09 -8.10 -3.06
N ARG A 249 -0.89 -7.05 -3.30
CA ARG A 249 -0.64 -5.71 -2.74
C ARG A 249 -0.72 -5.74 -1.22
N ARG A 250 0.32 -5.23 -0.55
CA ARG A 250 0.36 -5.19 0.92
C ARG A 250 1.00 -3.90 1.42
N TYR A 251 0.50 -3.44 2.56
CA TYR A 251 1.16 -2.49 3.42
C TYR A 251 2.02 -3.28 4.42
N VAL A 252 3.32 -3.05 4.42
CA VAL A 252 4.32 -3.91 5.07
C VAL A 252 5.41 -3.11 5.76
N ARG A 253 6.06 -3.71 6.74
CA ARG A 253 7.33 -3.27 7.31
C ARG A 253 8.41 -4.33 7.12
N CYS A 254 9.67 -3.93 7.16
CA CYS A 254 10.79 -4.88 7.23
C CYS A 254 10.80 -5.54 8.61
N LEU A 255 10.79 -6.87 8.65
CA LEU A 255 10.81 -7.62 9.91
C LEU A 255 12.20 -7.63 10.56
N ASN A 256 13.22 -7.87 9.74
CA ASN A 256 14.62 -7.75 10.12
C ASN A 256 15.14 -6.41 9.61
N ASP A 257 16.29 -5.96 10.13
CA ASP A 257 16.97 -4.83 9.50
C ASP A 257 17.27 -5.25 8.06
N PRO A 258 16.97 -4.42 7.04
CA PRO A 258 17.42 -4.72 5.69
C PRO A 258 18.94 -4.93 5.75
N PRO A 259 19.46 -6.04 5.19
CA PRO A 259 20.87 -6.38 5.36
C PRO A 259 21.71 -5.19 4.90
N MET A 260 22.57 -4.67 5.78
CA MET A 260 23.54 -3.66 5.37
C MET A 260 24.29 -4.23 4.16
N PRO A 261 24.29 -3.52 3.02
CA PRO A 261 24.78 -4.10 1.78
C PRO A 261 26.31 -4.24 1.86
N ASP A 262 26.78 -5.40 2.31
CA ASP A 262 28.19 -5.72 2.30
C ASP A 262 28.69 -5.90 0.86
N PHE A 263 30.01 -5.86 0.69
CA PHE A 263 30.64 -5.92 -0.63
C PHE A 263 30.28 -7.21 -1.40
N GLN A 264 30.05 -8.34 -0.71
CA GLN A 264 29.63 -9.59 -1.33
C GLN A 264 28.15 -9.57 -1.71
N TYR A 265 27.27 -8.99 -0.88
CA TYR A 265 25.86 -8.78 -1.20
C TYR A 265 25.70 -7.92 -2.47
N MET A 266 26.44 -6.83 -2.57
CA MET A 266 26.39 -5.95 -3.76
C MET A 266 27.03 -6.58 -5.00
N HIS A 267 28.17 -7.26 -4.86
CA HIS A 267 28.79 -7.98 -5.99
C HIS A 267 27.94 -9.17 -6.47
N ARG A 268 27.13 -9.80 -5.59
CA ARG A 268 26.19 -10.87 -5.95
C ARG A 268 24.86 -10.36 -6.52
N ALA A 269 24.67 -9.05 -6.64
CA ALA A 269 23.49 -8.45 -7.28
C ALA A 269 22.15 -9.02 -6.74
N SER A 270 22.08 -9.34 -5.45
CA SER A 270 20.92 -10.03 -4.85
C SER A 270 20.66 -9.59 -3.42
N PHE A 271 19.39 -9.46 -3.04
CA PHE A 271 18.98 -9.19 -1.66
C PHE A 271 17.68 -9.91 -1.31
N LYS A 272 17.46 -10.09 -0.01
CA LYS A 272 16.30 -10.77 0.56
C LYS A 272 15.52 -9.81 1.45
N LEU A 273 14.28 -9.51 1.06
CA LEU A 273 13.34 -8.77 1.90
C LEU A 273 12.46 -9.75 2.69
N SER A 274 12.55 -9.67 4.02
CA SER A 274 11.62 -10.33 4.94
C SER A 274 10.62 -9.31 5.44
N LEU A 275 9.35 -9.50 5.11
CA LEU A 275 8.28 -8.51 5.26
C LEU A 275 7.22 -9.01 6.24
N GLU A 276 6.65 -8.10 7.00
CA GLU A 276 5.47 -8.35 7.85
C GLU A 276 4.42 -7.29 7.56
N GLU A 277 3.14 -7.65 7.63
CA GLU A 277 2.02 -6.72 7.49
C GLU A 277 2.11 -5.60 8.54
N ALA A 278 2.08 -4.35 8.07
CA ALA A 278 2.08 -3.19 8.94
C ALA A 278 0.67 -2.92 9.47
N ARG A 279 0.62 -2.53 10.74
CA ARG A 279 -0.57 -2.18 11.52
C ARG A 279 -0.33 -0.86 12.21
#